data_AF-A0A419FLP5-F1
#
_entry.id   AF-A0A419FLP5-F1
#
_cell.length_a   1.000
_cell.length_b   1.000
_cell.length_c   1.000
_cell.angle_alpha   90.00
_cell.angle_beta   90.00
_cell.angle_gamma   90.00
#
_symmetry.space_group_name_H-M   'P 1'
#
loop_
_entity.id
_entity.type
_entity.pdbx_description
1 polymer ?
#
loop_
_entity_poly.entity_id
_entity_poly.type
_entity_poly.pdbx_seq_one_letter_code
_entity_poly.pdbx_strand_id
1 'polypeptide(L)'
;MGKRAVVVVQPPSPASSDRKEQGGQERRFFAGPQSRLTELGWALGVFYELFRAFRVLHFIGPCVTVFGSARYGEGHPIYAQAREVGAALARAGFTVMTGGGPGLMEASNRGARDAGGRSVGCNIQLPMEQKPNAYLDVWIELEHFFVRKIMLAKYSYAFVVMPGGFGTLDEAFEAATLVQTGKIKRFP
;
A
#
# COMPACT_ATOMS: atom_id res chain seq x y z
N MET A 1 -18.24 36.81 0.48
CA MET A 1 -18.93 35.76 1.28
C MET A 1 -18.02 34.53 1.35
N GLY A 2 -17.01 34.54 2.24
CA GLY A 2 -15.98 33.49 2.32
C GLY A 2 -16.35 32.43 3.34
N LYS A 3 -16.55 31.18 2.90
CA LYS A 3 -16.78 30.04 3.80
C LYS A 3 -15.46 29.69 4.50
N ARG A 4 -15.39 29.91 5.82
CA ARG A 4 -14.30 29.43 6.68
C ARG A 4 -14.37 27.90 6.72
N ALA A 5 -13.32 27.23 6.27
CA ALA A 5 -13.14 25.81 6.48
C ALA A 5 -12.96 25.53 7.97
N VAL A 6 -13.81 24.68 8.53
CA VAL A 6 -13.67 24.18 9.90
C VAL A 6 -12.56 23.13 9.87
N VAL A 7 -11.37 23.49 10.35
CA VAL A 7 -10.29 22.54 10.62
C VAL A 7 -10.68 21.78 11.89
N VAL A 8 -11.12 20.53 11.74
CA VAL A 8 -11.29 19.62 12.85
C VAL A 8 -9.89 19.19 13.30
N VAL A 9 -9.33 19.90 14.28
CA VAL A 9 -8.10 19.47 14.96
C VAL A 9 -8.49 18.30 15.87
N GLN A 10 -8.18 17.07 15.45
CA GLN A 10 -8.26 15.92 16.33
C GLN A 10 -7.15 16.01 17.40
N PRO A 11 -7.43 15.63 18.66
CA PRO A 11 -6.42 15.61 19.72
C PRO A 11 -5.32 14.59 19.39
N PRO A 12 -4.09 14.79 19.91
CA PRO A 12 -2.98 13.86 19.67
C PRO A 12 -3.31 12.47 20.24
N SER A 13 -3.20 11.45 19.41
CA SER A 13 -3.36 10.04 19.77
C SER A 13 -2.26 9.60 20.79
N PRO A 14 -2.58 8.77 21.80
CA PRO A 14 -1.65 8.37 22.87
C PRO A 14 -0.56 7.41 22.35
N ALA A 15 0.48 7.95 21.73
CA ALA A 15 1.48 7.20 20.95
C ALA A 15 2.54 6.40 21.76
N SER A 16 2.29 6.01 23.01
CA SER A 16 3.30 5.35 23.87
C SER A 16 2.94 3.95 24.38
N SER A 17 1.66 3.56 24.49
CA SER A 17 1.24 2.20 24.90
C SER A 17 1.20 1.21 23.74
N ASP A 18 0.78 1.65 22.56
CA ASP A 18 0.43 0.76 21.45
C ASP A 18 1.65 0.14 20.74
N ARG A 19 2.84 0.75 20.90
CA ARG A 19 4.09 0.29 20.23
C ARG A 19 4.60 -1.05 20.74
N LYS A 20 4.35 -1.39 22.00
CA LYS A 20 4.77 -2.68 22.58
C LYS A 20 3.82 -3.82 22.22
N GLU A 21 2.57 -3.50 21.93
CA GLU A 21 1.52 -4.51 21.70
C GLU A 21 1.49 -5.02 20.25
N GLN A 22 1.68 -4.16 19.25
CA GLN A 22 1.59 -4.54 17.82
C GLN A 22 2.70 -5.52 17.39
N GLY A 23 3.96 -5.21 17.69
CA GLY A 23 5.06 -6.16 17.46
C GLY A 23 4.94 -7.43 18.34
N GLY A 24 4.15 -7.37 19.41
CA GLY A 24 3.82 -8.50 20.26
C GLY A 24 2.83 -9.46 19.62
N GLN A 25 1.81 -8.96 18.90
CA GLN A 25 0.81 -9.78 18.23
C GLN A 25 1.38 -10.57 17.06
N GLU A 26 2.17 -9.94 16.17
CA GLU A 26 2.80 -10.65 15.04
C GLU A 26 3.83 -11.68 15.52
N ARG A 27 4.70 -11.33 16.48
CA ARG A 27 5.65 -12.28 17.07
C ARG A 27 4.96 -13.47 17.70
N ARG A 28 3.82 -13.23 18.36
CA ARG A 28 3.00 -14.26 18.98
C ARG A 28 2.34 -15.15 17.92
N PHE A 29 1.87 -14.59 16.81
CA PHE A 29 1.37 -15.38 15.67
C PHE A 29 2.45 -16.34 15.11
N PHE A 30 3.68 -15.86 14.93
CA PHE A 30 4.80 -16.69 14.44
C PHE A 30 5.44 -17.58 15.51
N ALA A 31 4.92 -17.60 16.75
CA ALA A 31 5.47 -18.40 17.85
C ALA A 31 5.05 -19.88 17.83
N GLY A 32 4.36 -20.34 16.78
CA GLY A 32 3.88 -21.70 16.63
C GLY A 32 2.43 -21.91 17.11
N PRO A 33 1.99 -23.17 17.29
CA PRO A 33 0.59 -23.49 17.53
C PRO A 33 0.01 -22.83 18.77
N GLN A 34 -1.16 -22.20 18.64
CA GLN A 34 -1.90 -21.62 19.76
C GLN A 34 -3.22 -22.35 20.04
N SER A 35 -3.95 -21.86 21.04
CA SER A 35 -5.28 -22.40 21.34
C SER A 35 -6.22 -22.21 20.15
N ARG A 36 -7.09 -23.19 19.88
CA ARG A 36 -8.04 -23.15 18.75
C ARG A 36 -8.92 -21.90 18.75
N LEU A 37 -9.28 -21.39 19.93
CA LEU A 37 -10.10 -20.19 20.08
C LEU A 37 -9.31 -18.92 19.72
N THR A 38 -8.02 -18.87 20.07
CA THR A 38 -7.13 -17.77 19.71
C THR A 38 -6.90 -17.73 18.19
N GLU A 39 -6.62 -18.88 17.59
CA GLU A 39 -6.47 -19.04 16.14
C GLU A 39 -7.75 -18.65 15.39
N LEU A 40 -8.92 -19.05 15.89
CA LEU A 40 -10.21 -18.68 15.31
C LEU A 40 -10.44 -17.17 15.38
N GLY A 41 -10.17 -16.54 16.52
CA GLY A 41 -10.31 -15.09 16.69
C GLY A 41 -9.40 -14.32 15.73
N TRP A 42 -8.15 -14.76 15.59
CA TRP A 42 -7.21 -14.19 14.63
C TRP A 42 -7.70 -14.35 13.18
N ALA A 43 -8.15 -15.55 12.79
CA ALA A 43 -8.68 -15.82 11.45
C ALA A 43 -9.89 -14.94 11.10
N LEU A 44 -10.78 -14.69 12.08
CA LEU A 44 -11.91 -13.77 11.91
C LEU A 44 -11.44 -12.31 11.73
N GLY A 45 -10.38 -11.90 12.42
CA GLY A 45 -9.75 -10.59 12.22
C GLY A 45 -9.21 -10.42 10.80
N VAL A 46 -8.45 -11.41 10.31
CA VAL A 46 -7.94 -11.45 8.93
C VAL A 46 -9.08 -11.42 7.90
N PHE A 47 -10.14 -12.20 8.15
CA PHE A 47 -11.32 -12.19 7.29
C PHE A 47 -11.98 -10.81 7.22
N TYR A 48 -12.14 -10.14 8.36
CA TYR A 48 -12.70 -8.80 8.41
C TYR A 48 -11.82 -7.78 7.67
N GLU A 49 -10.49 -7.89 7.81
CA GLU A 49 -9.55 -7.04 7.09
C GLU A 49 -9.66 -7.23 5.56
N LEU A 50 -9.67 -8.48 5.09
CA LEU A 50 -9.88 -8.82 3.68
C LEU A 50 -11.20 -8.26 3.16
N PHE A 51 -12.28 -8.43 3.93
CA PHE A 51 -13.60 -7.91 3.57
C PHE A 51 -13.59 -6.39 3.44
N ARG A 52 -12.99 -5.68 4.39
CA ARG A 52 -12.82 -4.21 4.34
C ARG A 52 -12.02 -3.81 3.10
N ALA A 53 -10.91 -4.49 2.83
CA ALA A 53 -10.05 -4.20 1.68
C ALA A 53 -10.75 -4.41 0.34
N PHE A 54 -11.53 -5.49 0.21
CA PHE A 54 -12.34 -5.70 -0.99
C PHE A 54 -13.36 -4.60 -1.21
N ARG A 55 -14.00 -4.09 -0.16
CA ARG A 55 -14.99 -3.00 -0.27
C ARG A 55 -14.34 -1.67 -0.69
N VAL A 56 -13.21 -1.32 -0.10
CA VAL A 56 -12.52 -0.05 -0.40
C VAL A 56 -11.98 -0.05 -1.83
N LEU A 57 -11.41 -1.17 -2.28
CA LEU A 57 -10.74 -1.27 -3.58
C LEU A 57 -11.66 -1.69 -4.73
N HIS A 58 -12.94 -2.00 -4.46
CA HIS A 58 -13.86 -2.55 -5.45
C HIS A 58 -14.00 -1.72 -6.74
N PHE A 59 -14.03 -0.38 -6.62
CA PHE A 59 -14.33 0.53 -7.73
C PHE A 59 -13.12 1.35 -8.20
N ILE A 60 -11.89 0.85 -8.00
CA ILE A 60 -10.69 1.62 -8.36
C ILE A 60 -10.36 1.60 -9.85
N GLY A 61 -11.01 0.75 -10.64
CA GLY A 61 -10.81 0.67 -12.10
C GLY A 61 -9.52 -0.06 -12.51
N PRO A 62 -9.12 0.00 -13.80
CA PRO A 62 -7.89 -0.62 -14.28
C PRO A 62 -6.69 0.02 -13.57
N CYS A 63 -5.85 -0.80 -12.95
CA CYS A 63 -4.82 -0.32 -12.06
C CYS A 63 -3.45 -0.92 -12.38
N VAL A 64 -2.40 -0.10 -12.19
CA VAL A 64 -1.01 -0.54 -12.24
C VAL A 64 -0.38 -0.19 -10.89
N THR A 65 0.27 -1.18 -10.27
CA THR A 65 0.98 -0.95 -9.02
C THR A 65 2.43 -0.60 -9.28
N VAL A 66 2.91 0.46 -8.63
CA VAL A 66 4.30 0.89 -8.68
C VAL A 66 4.97 0.63 -7.33
N PHE A 67 6.04 -0.15 -7.36
CA PHE A 67 6.89 -0.43 -6.21
C PHE A 67 8.19 0.37 -6.28
N GLY A 68 8.75 0.72 -5.13
CA GLY A 68 10.05 1.39 -5.06
C GLY A 68 10.45 1.73 -3.63
N SER A 69 11.68 2.18 -3.45
CA SER A 69 12.22 2.53 -2.13
C SER A 69 11.50 3.72 -1.49
N ALA A 70 11.25 3.61 -0.18
CA ALA A 70 10.75 4.68 0.67
C ALA A 70 11.79 5.78 0.98
N ARG A 71 13.05 5.59 0.56
CA ARG A 71 14.21 6.40 1.01
C ARG A 71 14.68 7.46 0.03
N TYR A 72 14.23 7.43 -1.23
CA TYR A 72 14.61 8.44 -2.22
C TYR A 72 13.68 9.65 -2.11
N GLY A 73 14.19 10.83 -1.75
CA GLY A 73 13.41 12.07 -1.66
C GLY A 73 13.31 12.86 -2.97
N GLU A 74 12.55 13.96 -2.95
CA GLU A 74 12.22 14.78 -4.13
C GLU A 74 13.43 15.28 -4.93
N GLY A 75 14.56 15.52 -4.26
CA GLY A 75 15.79 15.99 -4.92
C GLY A 75 16.56 14.91 -5.69
N HIS A 76 16.16 13.64 -5.60
CA HIS A 76 16.87 12.53 -6.25
C HIS A 76 16.34 12.29 -7.67
N PRO A 77 17.20 12.06 -8.70
CA PRO A 77 16.74 11.82 -10.07
C PRO A 77 15.73 10.67 -10.22
N ILE A 78 15.90 9.60 -9.43
CA ILE A 78 14.97 8.46 -9.43
C ILE A 78 13.57 8.86 -8.93
N TYR A 79 13.45 9.84 -8.01
CA TYR A 79 12.15 10.35 -7.59
C TYR A 79 11.44 11.02 -8.76
N ALA A 80 12.14 11.87 -9.52
CA ALA A 80 11.58 12.50 -10.72
C ALA A 80 11.13 11.46 -11.76
N GLN A 81 11.93 10.40 -11.98
CA GLN A 81 11.55 9.29 -12.86
C GLN A 81 10.29 8.56 -12.37
N ALA A 82 10.19 8.26 -11.07
CA ALA A 82 8.99 7.63 -10.50
C ALA A 82 7.75 8.53 -10.65
N ARG A 83 7.90 9.85 -10.51
CA ARG A 83 6.83 10.81 -10.77
C ARG A 83 6.39 10.80 -12.23
N GLU A 84 7.33 10.75 -13.18
CA GLU A 84 6.99 10.63 -14.60
C GLU A 84 6.32 9.30 -14.94
N VAL A 85 6.73 8.19 -14.31
CA VAL A 85 6.05 6.89 -14.43
C VAL A 85 4.59 7.02 -13.98
N GLY A 86 4.35 7.57 -12.79
CA GLY A 86 3.00 7.78 -12.28
C GLY A 86 2.14 8.64 -13.22
N ALA A 87 2.71 9.72 -13.73
CA ALA A 87 2.03 10.61 -14.67
C ALA A 87 1.73 9.93 -16.01
N ALA A 88 2.65 9.12 -16.54
CA ALA A 88 2.47 8.37 -17.78
C ALA A 88 1.38 7.31 -17.65
N LEU A 89 1.36 6.57 -16.54
CA LEU A 89 0.32 5.57 -16.25
C LEU A 89 -1.07 6.22 -16.15
N ALA A 90 -1.16 7.35 -15.44
CA ALA A 90 -2.39 8.13 -15.34
C ALA A 90 -2.88 8.63 -16.72
N ARG A 91 -1.98 9.19 -17.55
CA ARG A 91 -2.31 9.62 -18.92
C ARG A 91 -2.75 8.46 -19.81
N ALA A 92 -2.27 7.25 -19.55
CA ALA A 92 -2.71 6.03 -20.24
C ALA A 92 -4.06 5.49 -19.73
N GLY A 93 -4.68 6.14 -18.74
CA GLY A 93 -6.00 5.78 -18.20
C GLY A 93 -5.96 4.77 -17.05
N PHE A 94 -4.79 4.49 -16.49
CA PHE A 94 -4.66 3.60 -15.34
C PHE A 94 -4.74 4.36 -14.01
N THR A 95 -5.42 3.76 -13.04
CA THR A 95 -5.25 4.10 -11.63
C THR A 95 -3.86 3.67 -11.18
N VAL A 96 -3.14 4.56 -10.51
CA VAL A 96 -1.82 4.26 -9.96
C VAL A 96 -1.98 3.83 -8.51
N MET A 97 -1.59 2.59 -8.20
CA MET A 97 -1.55 2.06 -6.85
C MET A 97 -0.11 1.95 -6.36
N THR A 98 0.12 2.20 -5.07
CA THR A 98 1.41 1.98 -4.42
C THR A 98 1.21 1.42 -3.02
N GLY A 99 2.31 1.20 -2.30
CA GLY A 99 2.28 0.91 -0.86
C GLY A 99 1.90 2.11 0.03
N GLY A 100 1.64 3.29 -0.55
CA GLY A 100 1.16 4.49 0.16
C GLY A 100 2.17 5.18 1.09
N GLY A 101 3.41 4.69 1.16
CA GLY A 101 4.49 5.28 1.94
C GLY A 101 5.21 6.45 1.22
N PRO A 102 6.31 6.95 1.81
CA PRO A 102 7.10 8.04 1.24
C PRO A 102 7.97 7.55 0.07
N GLY A 103 8.82 8.44 -0.43
CA GLY A 103 9.84 8.13 -1.42
C GLY A 103 9.27 7.86 -2.82
N LEU A 104 9.69 6.78 -3.46
CA LEU A 104 9.27 6.49 -4.85
C LEU A 104 7.78 6.12 -4.96
N MET A 105 7.18 5.59 -3.88
CA MET A 105 5.74 5.37 -3.80
C MET A 105 5.00 6.70 -3.87
N GLU A 106 5.37 7.65 -2.99
CA GLU A 106 4.84 9.01 -3.02
C GLU A 106 5.07 9.68 -4.38
N ALA A 107 6.26 9.58 -4.96
CA ALA A 107 6.56 10.16 -6.26
C ALA A 107 5.58 9.70 -7.34
N SER A 108 5.31 8.38 -7.39
CA SER A 108 4.40 7.78 -8.35
C SER A 108 2.95 8.23 -8.11
N ASN A 109 2.51 8.27 -6.85
CA ASN A 109 1.19 8.78 -6.48
C ASN A 109 1.01 10.26 -6.85
N ARG A 110 2.02 11.08 -6.56
CA ARG A 110 2.07 12.49 -6.91
C ARG A 110 1.99 12.70 -8.41
N GLY A 111 2.80 11.96 -9.18
CA GLY A 111 2.79 12.04 -10.64
C GLY A 111 1.44 11.70 -11.25
N ALA A 112 0.77 10.66 -10.72
CA ALA A 112 -0.57 10.30 -11.15
C ALA A 112 -1.57 11.44 -10.89
N ARG A 113 -1.54 12.00 -9.68
CA ARG A 113 -2.43 13.08 -9.27
C ARG A 113 -2.20 14.37 -10.05
N ASP A 114 -0.94 14.73 -10.29
CA ASP A 114 -0.57 15.90 -11.09
C ASP A 114 -1.07 15.80 -12.53
N ALA A 115 -1.15 14.58 -13.07
CA ALA A 115 -1.72 14.29 -14.39
C ALA A 115 -3.25 14.14 -14.39
N GLY A 116 -3.93 14.39 -13.25
CA GLY A 116 -5.38 14.25 -13.11
C GLY A 116 -5.88 12.80 -13.06
N GLY A 117 -4.98 11.83 -12.88
CA GLY A 117 -5.32 10.43 -12.70
C GLY A 117 -5.64 10.07 -11.25
N ARG A 118 -6.18 8.87 -11.05
CA ARG A 118 -6.55 8.36 -9.72
C ARG A 118 -5.34 7.74 -9.03
N SER A 119 -5.15 8.08 -7.76
CA SER A 119 -4.02 7.64 -6.94
C SER A 119 -4.50 6.86 -5.71
N VAL A 120 -3.99 5.63 -5.53
CA VAL A 120 -4.40 4.68 -4.49
C VAL A 120 -3.21 4.19 -3.68
N GLY A 121 -3.42 3.96 -2.37
CA GLY A 121 -2.40 3.41 -1.48
C GLY A 121 -2.88 2.21 -0.66
N CYS A 122 -2.05 1.17 -0.59
CA CYS A 122 -2.21 0.07 0.36
C CYS A 122 -1.11 0.18 1.42
N ASN A 123 -1.38 0.95 2.48
CA ASN A 123 -0.47 1.14 3.60
C ASN A 123 -0.43 -0.10 4.49
N ILE A 124 0.69 -0.29 5.18
CA ILE A 124 0.88 -1.35 6.17
C ILE A 124 1.26 -0.70 7.50
N GLN A 125 0.67 -1.16 8.59
CA GLN A 125 1.02 -0.70 9.92
C GLN A 125 2.42 -1.19 10.28
N LEU A 126 3.34 -0.24 10.46
CA LEU A 126 4.72 -0.51 10.84
C LEU A 126 5.15 0.40 12.01
N PRO A 127 6.12 0.00 12.84
CA PRO A 127 6.63 0.88 13.90
C PRO A 127 7.18 2.24 13.41
N MET A 128 7.52 2.32 12.12
CA MET A 128 8.01 3.50 11.41
C MET A 128 7.28 3.60 10.04
N GLU A 129 7.22 4.78 9.42
CA GLU A 129 6.56 5.00 8.11
C GLU A 129 5.01 4.90 8.10
N GLN A 130 4.36 5.28 9.20
CA GLN A 130 2.90 5.12 9.36
C GLN A 130 2.03 6.12 8.60
N LYS A 131 2.57 7.26 8.14
CA LYS A 131 1.73 8.27 7.51
C LYS A 131 1.53 7.97 6.03
N PRO A 132 0.29 7.81 5.54
CA PRO A 132 0.02 7.80 4.12
C PRO A 132 0.52 9.09 3.49
N ASN A 133 1.09 8.99 2.29
CA ASN A 133 1.57 10.17 1.59
C ASN A 133 0.40 11.09 1.18
N ALA A 134 0.70 12.38 0.95
CA ALA A 134 -0.30 13.42 0.75
C ALA A 134 -1.02 13.38 -0.61
N TYR A 135 -0.66 12.43 -1.49
CA TYR A 135 -1.11 12.38 -2.88
C TYR A 135 -2.03 11.19 -3.16
N LEU A 136 -2.62 10.60 -2.12
CA LEU A 136 -3.58 9.51 -2.23
C LEU A 136 -5.02 10.04 -2.25
N ASP A 137 -5.82 9.60 -3.21
CA ASP A 137 -7.26 9.89 -3.24
C ASP A 137 -8.05 8.85 -2.44
N VAL A 138 -7.59 7.60 -2.46
CA VAL A 138 -8.13 6.48 -1.68
C VAL A 138 -6.97 5.70 -1.08
N TRP A 139 -7.06 5.33 0.19
CA TRP A 139 -6.10 4.42 0.79
C TRP A 139 -6.77 3.47 1.76
N ILE A 140 -6.10 2.35 2.00
CA ILE A 140 -6.42 1.43 3.07
C ILE A 140 -5.17 1.15 3.89
N GLU A 141 -5.34 1.18 5.21
CA GLU A 141 -4.31 0.77 6.15
C GLU A 141 -4.55 -0.69 6.54
N LEU A 142 -3.54 -1.51 6.33
CA LEU A 142 -3.56 -2.95 6.58
C LEU A 142 -2.63 -3.29 7.75
N GLU A 143 -2.96 -4.35 8.45
CA GLU A 143 -2.23 -4.92 9.58
C GLU A 143 -1.39 -6.10 9.11
N HIS A 144 -1.91 -6.93 8.20
CA HIS A 144 -1.23 -8.15 7.76
C HIS A 144 -0.57 -7.99 6.39
N PHE A 145 0.72 -8.25 6.32
CA PHE A 145 1.51 -8.19 5.07
C PHE A 145 0.91 -9.01 3.92
N PHE A 146 0.44 -10.23 4.20
CA PHE A 146 -0.12 -11.09 3.16
C PHE A 146 -1.46 -10.54 2.61
N VAL A 147 -2.28 -9.88 3.43
CA VAL A 147 -3.50 -9.22 2.94
C VAL A 147 -3.14 -8.09 2.00
N ARG A 148 -2.12 -7.30 2.35
CA ARG A 148 -1.58 -6.23 1.50
C ARG A 148 -1.09 -6.74 0.15
N LYS A 149 -0.27 -7.80 0.15
CA LYS A 149 0.22 -8.44 -1.07
C LYS A 149 -0.91 -8.91 -1.97
N ILE A 150 -1.94 -9.56 -1.40
CA ILE A 150 -3.13 -9.97 -2.15
C ILE A 150 -3.82 -8.75 -2.77
N MET A 151 -3.98 -7.64 -2.05
CA MET A 151 -4.63 -6.44 -2.60
C MET A 151 -3.83 -5.83 -3.76
N LEU A 152 -2.51 -5.68 -3.59
CA LEU A 152 -1.62 -5.12 -4.61
C LEU A 152 -1.65 -5.98 -5.89
N ALA A 153 -1.62 -7.31 -5.76
CA ALA A 153 -1.68 -8.22 -6.90
C ALA A 153 -3.07 -8.32 -7.54
N LYS A 154 -4.13 -8.51 -6.74
CA LYS A 154 -5.49 -8.79 -7.24
C LYS A 154 -6.06 -7.68 -8.13
N TYR A 155 -5.80 -6.43 -7.77
CA TYR A 155 -6.38 -5.28 -8.46
C TYR A 155 -5.49 -4.72 -9.57
N SER A 156 -4.25 -5.19 -9.69
CA SER A 156 -3.32 -4.71 -10.70
C SER A 156 -3.41 -5.51 -11.99
N TYR A 157 -3.09 -4.84 -13.10
CA TYR A 157 -2.92 -5.45 -14.42
C TYR A 157 -1.44 -5.61 -14.79
N ALA A 158 -0.57 -4.79 -14.18
CA ALA A 158 0.86 -4.77 -14.40
C ALA A 158 1.57 -4.26 -13.15
N PHE A 159 2.86 -4.54 -13.04
CA PHE A 159 3.73 -3.97 -12.01
C PHE A 159 4.87 -3.17 -12.63
N VAL A 160 5.14 -2.01 -12.04
CA VAL A 160 6.37 -1.26 -12.35
C VAL A 160 7.26 -1.31 -11.12
N VAL A 161 8.44 -1.92 -11.26
CA VAL A 161 9.40 -2.08 -10.18
C VAL A 161 10.50 -1.03 -10.34
N MET A 162 10.44 0.02 -9.53
CA MET A 162 11.47 1.06 -9.44
C MET A 162 12.59 0.61 -8.48
N PRO A 163 13.79 1.24 -8.52
CA PRO A 163 14.88 0.91 -7.61
C PRO A 163 14.45 0.90 -6.13
N GLY A 164 14.72 -0.21 -5.44
CA GLY A 164 14.17 -0.46 -4.13
C GLY A 164 14.96 -1.43 -3.26
N GLY A 165 14.52 -1.60 -2.02
CA GLY A 165 15.12 -2.52 -1.05
C GLY A 165 14.34 -3.84 -0.95
N PHE A 166 14.42 -4.50 0.21
CA PHE A 166 13.79 -5.81 0.42
C PHE A 166 12.29 -5.82 0.19
N GLY A 167 11.54 -4.80 0.63
CA GLY A 167 10.10 -4.75 0.37
C GLY A 167 9.77 -4.69 -1.13
N THR A 168 10.59 -3.99 -1.92
CA THR A 168 10.43 -3.93 -3.38
C THR A 168 10.76 -5.27 -4.03
N LEU A 169 11.82 -5.94 -3.57
CA LEU A 169 12.21 -7.26 -4.07
C LEU A 169 11.18 -8.34 -3.70
N ASP A 170 10.66 -8.31 -2.48
CA ASP A 170 9.64 -9.24 -2.00
C ASP A 170 8.40 -9.23 -2.90
N GLU A 171 7.85 -8.05 -3.18
CA GLU A 171 6.70 -7.90 -4.09
C GLU A 171 7.05 -8.31 -5.53
N ALA A 172 8.25 -8.00 -6.02
CA ALA A 172 8.69 -8.38 -7.36
C ALA A 172 8.84 -9.90 -7.53
N PHE A 173 9.43 -10.60 -6.55
CA PHE A 173 9.58 -12.05 -6.58
C PHE A 173 8.25 -12.77 -6.36
N GLU A 174 7.34 -12.21 -5.56
CA GLU A 174 5.98 -12.72 -5.44
C GLU A 174 5.25 -12.65 -6.79
N ALA A 175 5.32 -11.51 -7.48
CA ALA A 175 4.76 -11.36 -8.82
C ALA A 175 5.35 -12.39 -9.80
N ALA A 176 6.68 -12.51 -9.83
CA ALA A 176 7.37 -13.47 -10.69
C ALA A 176 6.93 -14.91 -10.41
N THR A 177 6.76 -15.27 -9.13
CA THR A 177 6.28 -16.60 -8.71
C THR A 177 4.83 -16.83 -9.17
N LEU A 178 3.96 -15.83 -9.05
CA LEU A 178 2.56 -15.92 -9.51
C LEU A 178 2.46 -16.06 -11.03
N VAL A 179 3.32 -15.37 -11.79
CA VAL A 179 3.41 -15.52 -13.26
C VAL A 179 3.93 -16.92 -13.61
N GLN A 180 5.05 -17.34 -13.00
CA GLN A 180 5.68 -18.63 -13.27
C GLN A 180 4.73 -19.80 -13.00
N THR A 181 3.93 -19.72 -11.92
CA THR A 181 2.98 -20.77 -11.54
C THR A 181 1.62 -20.66 -12.26
N GLY A 182 1.46 -19.67 -13.16
CA GLY A 182 0.24 -19.45 -13.93
C GLY A 182 -0.96 -19.00 -13.10
N LYS A 183 -0.74 -18.50 -11.88
CA LYS A 183 -1.79 -17.95 -11.00
C LYS A 183 -2.30 -16.60 -11.49
N ILE A 184 -1.45 -15.84 -12.18
CA ILE A 184 -1.83 -14.65 -12.95
C ILE A 184 -1.41 -14.83 -14.42
N LYS A 185 -2.34 -14.57 -15.34
CA LYS A 185 -2.14 -14.76 -16.78
C LYS A 185 -1.96 -13.40 -17.45
N ARG A 186 -0.86 -13.21 -18.18
CA ARG A 186 -0.51 -11.97 -18.91
C ARG A 186 -0.40 -10.75 -18.00
N PHE A 187 0.64 -10.74 -17.19
CA PHE A 187 0.93 -9.67 -16.25
C PHE A 187 2.34 -9.12 -16.56
N PRO A 188 2.44 -7.98 -17.30
CA PRO A 188 3.71 -7.37 -17.61
C PRO A 188 4.33 -6.62 -16.42
#